data_AF-A0A5Q4EZA9-F1
#
_entry.id   AF-A0A5Q4EZA9-F1
#
_cell.length_a   1.000
_cell.length_b   1.000
_cell.length_c   1.000
_cell.angle_alpha   90.00
_cell.angle_beta   90.00
_cell.angle_gamma   90.00
#
_symmetry.space_group_name_H-M   'P 1'
#
loop_
_entity.id
_entity.type
_entity.pdbx_description
1 polymer ?
#
loop_
_entity_poly.entity_id
_entity_poly.type
_entity_poly.pdbx_seq_one_letter_code
_entity_poly.pdbx_strand_id
1 'polypeptide(L)'
;MRIKAHLHTDEALEESHLLDLRRIVEGISAAPDHVLVYPHEGTGGGLMTEFAVEDAPQASLLEDISRALMSAVPGVYDVGLSFRD
;
A
#
# COMPACT_ATOMS: atom_id res chain seq x y z
N MET A 1 -9.25 -10.76 -6.15
CA MET A 1 -9.52 -9.35 -5.80
C MET A 1 -8.20 -8.60 -5.72
N ARG A 2 -8.20 -7.31 -6.07
CA ARG A 2 -7.04 -6.41 -5.98
C ARG A 2 -7.33 -5.29 -4.99
N ILE A 3 -6.35 -5.00 -4.15
CA ILE A 3 -6.34 -3.83 -3.28
C ILE A 3 -5.45 -2.79 -3.93
N LYS A 4 -5.93 -1.56 -4.00
CA LYS A 4 -5.14 -0.38 -4.32
C LYS A 4 -5.09 0.52 -3.10
N ALA A 5 -3.89 0.76 -2.60
CA ALA A 5 -3.62 1.65 -1.49
C ALA A 5 -2.95 2.93 -1.98
N HIS A 6 -3.40 4.05 -1.44
CA HIS A 6 -2.83 5.37 -1.62
C HIS A 6 -2.35 5.88 -0.26
N LEU A 7 -1.05 6.04 -0.11
CA LEU A 7 -0.41 6.51 1.11
C LEU A 7 -0.05 7.97 0.90
N HIS A 8 -0.66 8.84 1.69
CA HIS A 8 -0.38 10.27 1.67
C HIS A 8 0.79 10.58 2.58
N THR A 9 1.76 11.33 2.05
CA THR A 9 2.99 11.69 2.78
C THR A 9 3.19 13.19 2.79
N ASP A 10 3.72 13.76 3.88
CA ASP A 10 3.96 15.22 3.97
C ASP A 10 5.32 15.64 3.38
N GLU A 11 6.21 14.68 3.16
CA GLU A 11 7.60 14.89 2.77
C GLU A 11 7.91 14.26 1.40
N ALA A 12 9.03 14.69 0.81
CA ALA A 12 9.56 14.07 -0.40
C ALA A 12 9.90 12.60 -0.11
N LEU A 13 9.44 11.71 -0.97
CA LEU A 13 9.66 10.28 -0.83
C LEU A 13 11.09 9.90 -1.19
N GLU A 14 11.75 9.18 -0.28
CA GLU A 14 13.01 8.51 -0.55
C GLU A 14 12.79 7.12 -1.16
N GLU A 15 13.80 6.63 -1.89
CA GLU A 15 13.79 5.29 -2.47
C GLU A 15 13.67 4.18 -1.41
N SER A 16 14.18 4.43 -0.21
CA SER A 16 14.03 3.55 0.96
C SER A 16 12.56 3.30 1.31
N HIS A 17 11.70 4.33 1.26
CA HIS A 17 10.27 4.20 1.56
C HIS A 17 9.54 3.34 0.53
N LEU A 18 9.92 3.43 -0.74
CA LEU A 18 9.39 2.56 -1.81
C LEU A 18 9.77 1.09 -1.55
N LEU A 19 11.01 0.83 -1.13
CA LEU A 19 11.47 -0.52 -0.82
C LEU A 19 10.78 -1.11 0.42
N ASP A 20 10.58 -0.32 1.47
CA ASP A 20 9.90 -0.79 2.68
C ASP A 20 8.43 -1.07 2.42
N LEU A 21 7.73 -0.18 1.70
CA LEU A 21 6.35 -0.44 1.29
C LEU A 21 6.25 -1.70 0.42
N ARG A 22 7.20 -1.89 -0.51
CA ARG A 22 7.25 -3.09 -1.35
C ARG A 22 7.37 -4.36 -0.52
N ARG A 23 8.27 -4.41 0.46
CA ARG A 23 8.43 -5.58 1.35
C ARG A 23 7.17 -5.89 2.13
N ILE A 24 6.51 -4.85 2.67
CA ILE A 24 5.24 -5.00 3.39
C ILE A 24 4.20 -5.64 2.48
N VAL A 25 4.04 -5.09 1.27
CA VAL A 25 2.97 -5.50 0.35
C VAL A 25 3.23 -6.88 -0.24
N GLU A 26 4.49 -7.21 -0.57
CA GLU A 26 4.88 -8.55 -0.99
C GLU A 26 4.59 -9.59 0.09
N GLY A 27 4.76 -9.24 1.37
CA GLY A 27 4.50 -10.14 2.50
C GLY A 27 3.02 -10.45 2.76
N ILE A 28 2.10 -9.60 2.29
CA ILE A 28 0.64 -9.76 2.49
C ILE A 28 -0.12 -10.09 1.21
N SER A 29 0.54 -9.99 0.04
CA SER A 29 -0.07 -10.25 -1.26
C SER A 29 -0.21 -11.75 -1.52
N ALA A 30 -1.36 -12.15 -2.08
CA ALA A 30 -1.58 -13.48 -2.64
C ALA A 30 -0.79 -13.72 -3.95
N ALA A 31 -0.27 -12.65 -4.56
CA ALA A 31 0.61 -12.71 -5.74
C ALA A 31 1.79 -11.74 -5.57
N PRO A 32 2.84 -12.11 -4.80
CA PRO A 32 3.96 -11.23 -4.49
C PRO A 32 4.70 -10.72 -5.74
N ASP A 33 4.86 -11.56 -6.77
CA ASP A 33 5.53 -11.21 -8.03
C ASP A 33 4.75 -10.20 -8.90
N HIS A 34 3.54 -9.83 -8.48
CA HIS A 34 2.65 -8.90 -9.19
C HIS A 34 2.33 -7.64 -8.39
N VAL A 35 3.08 -7.38 -7.32
CA VAL A 35 2.98 -6.15 -6.54
C VAL A 35 3.54 -4.98 -7.34
N LEU A 36 2.78 -3.89 -7.39
CA LEU A 36 3.21 -2.61 -7.92
C LEU A 36 3.38 -1.63 -6.77
N VAL A 37 4.51 -0.91 -6.75
CA VAL A 37 4.78 0.18 -5.81
C VAL A 37 5.42 1.32 -6.60
N TYR A 38 4.85 2.52 -6.51
CA TYR A 38 5.32 3.66 -7.29
C TYR A 38 4.93 5.00 -6.63
N PRO A 39 5.71 6.06 -6.87
CA PRO A 39 5.34 7.40 -6.42
C PRO A 39 4.10 7.88 -7.18
N HIS A 40 3.23 8.60 -6.47
CA HIS A 40 2.07 9.28 -7.04
C HIS A 40 2.27 10.80 -6.97
N GLU A 41 2.26 11.46 -8.12
CA GLU A 41 2.33 12.91 -8.20
C GLU A 41 0.92 13.51 -8.07
N GLY A 42 0.67 14.13 -6.92
CA GLY A 42 -0.58 14.83 -6.57
C GLY A 42 -0.33 15.94 -5.55
N THR A 43 -1.36 16.66 -5.11
CA THR A 43 -1.24 17.85 -4.24
C THR A 43 -0.59 17.63 -2.87
N GLY A 44 -0.29 16.39 -2.48
CA GLY A 44 0.51 16.06 -1.29
C GLY A 44 1.74 15.20 -1.58
N GLY A 45 1.96 14.73 -2.82
CA GLY A 45 2.83 13.56 -3.03
C GLY A 45 2.26 12.31 -2.33
N GLY A 46 2.83 11.15 -2.63
CA GLY A 46 2.39 9.92 -1.97
C GLY A 46 2.94 8.65 -2.62
N LEU A 47 2.73 7.53 -1.95
CA LEU A 47 3.02 6.20 -2.49
C LEU A 47 1.72 5.55 -2.93
N MET A 48 1.75 4.88 -4.07
CA MET A 48 0.67 4.00 -4.48
C MET A 48 1.18 2.58 -4.55
N THR A 49 0.34 1.66 -4.08
CA THR A 49 0.60 0.23 -4.23
C THR A 49 -0.66 -0.53 -4.63
N GLU A 50 -0.44 -1.56 -5.46
CA GLU A 50 -1.49 -2.48 -5.90
C GLU A 50 -1.04 -3.92 -5.65
N PHE A 51 -1.90 -4.73 -5.05
CA PHE A 51 -1.61 -6.13 -4.71
C PHE A 51 -2.86 -7.01 -4.69
N ALA A 52 -2.65 -8.33 -4.77
CA ALA A 52 -3.73 -9.31 -4.86
C ALA A 52 -4.09 -9.89 -3.49
N VAL A 53 -5.35 -10.24 -3.30
CA VAL A 53 -5.86 -10.97 -2.14
C VAL A 53 -6.75 -12.13 -2.60
N GLU A 54 -6.74 -13.25 -1.85
CA GLU A 54 -7.39 -14.50 -2.26
C GLU A 54 -8.92 -14.40 -2.21
N ASP A 55 -9.50 -13.82 -1.16
CA ASP A 55 -10.96 -13.70 -0.99
C ASP A 55 -11.43 -12.43 -0.27
N ALA A 56 -12.75 -12.17 -0.34
CA ALA A 56 -13.38 -10.97 0.24
C ALA A 56 -13.40 -10.95 1.79
N PRO A 57 -13.59 -12.07 2.51
CA PRO A 57 -13.43 -12.11 3.96
C PRO A 57 -12.02 -11.74 4.42
N GLN A 58 -10.98 -12.22 3.73
CA GLN A 58 -9.60 -11.80 4.00
C GLN A 58 -9.40 -10.33 3.64
N ALA A 59 -10.09 -9.78 2.65
CA ALA A 59 -9.96 -8.38 2.27
C ALA A 59 -10.27 -7.40 3.41
N SER A 60 -11.26 -7.69 4.27
CA SER A 60 -11.57 -6.84 5.44
C SER A 60 -10.51 -6.93 6.53
N LEU A 61 -10.00 -8.13 6.84
CA LEU A 61 -8.88 -8.30 7.77
C LEU A 61 -7.59 -7.65 7.23
N LEU A 62 -7.36 -7.80 5.93
CA LEU A 62 -6.25 -7.18 5.23
C LEU A 62 -6.42 -5.67 5.12
N GLU A 63 -7.63 -5.12 5.19
CA GLU A 63 -7.83 -3.67 5.29
C GLU A 63 -7.14 -3.11 6.53
N ASP A 64 -7.49 -3.67 7.70
CA ASP A 64 -6.96 -3.22 8.99
C ASP A 64 -5.44 -3.45 9.08
N ILE A 65 -4.98 -4.63 8.66
CA ILE A 65 -3.56 -4.97 8.65
C ILE A 65 -2.78 -4.07 7.67
N SER A 66 -3.28 -3.87 6.45
CA SER A 66 -2.63 -3.04 5.44
C SER A 66 -2.54 -1.61 5.94
N ARG A 67 -3.63 -1.06 6.50
CA ARG A 67 -3.63 0.29 7.08
C ARG A 67 -2.60 0.42 8.19
N ALA A 68 -2.56 -0.53 9.14
CA ALA A 68 -1.62 -0.49 10.25
C ALA A 68 -0.15 -0.57 9.77
N LEU A 69 0.17 -1.47 8.84
CA LEU A 69 1.53 -1.65 8.32
C LEU A 69 1.97 -0.46 7.45
N MET A 70 1.08 0.05 6.59
CA MET A 70 1.37 1.16 5.69
C MET A 70 1.53 2.49 6.45
N SER A 71 0.74 2.71 7.49
CA SER A 71 0.91 3.86 8.39
C SER A 71 2.19 3.80 9.23
N ALA A 72 2.86 2.65 9.30
CA ALA A 72 4.16 2.53 9.96
C ALA A 72 5.34 2.95 9.05
N VAL A 73 5.10 3.17 7.76
CA VAL A 73 6.11 3.72 6.84
C VAL A 73 6.35 5.19 7.23
N PRO A 74 7.62 5.61 7.48
CA PRO A 74 7.91 6.98 7.87
C PRO A 74 7.36 8.03 6.89
N GLY A 75 6.79 9.10 7.44
CA GLY A 75 6.22 10.19 6.66
C GLY A 75 4.80 9.97 6.15
N VAL A 76 4.21 8.78 6.32
CA VAL A 76 2.80 8.50 5.97
C VAL A 76 1.87 9.01 7.06
N TYR A 77 0.95 9.90 6.70
CA TYR A 77 -0.06 10.45 7.63
C TYR A 77 -1.48 9.95 7.36
N ASP A 78 -1.75 9.46 6.15
CA ASP A 78 -3.06 8.89 5.78
C ASP A 78 -2.92 7.76 4.76
N VAL A 79 -3.86 6.81 4.80
CA VAL A 79 -3.90 5.63 3.91
C VAL A 79 -5.32 5.44 3.38
N GLY A 80 -5.53 5.68 2.09
CA GLY A 80 -6.76 5.35 1.38
C GLY A 80 -6.69 3.96 0.77
N LEU A 81 -7.62 3.07 1.12
CA LEU A 81 -7.72 1.72 0.54
C LEU A 81 -8.94 1.63 -0.37
N SER A 82 -8.77 0.96 -1.51
CA SER A 82 -9.86 0.66 -2.44
C SER A 82 -9.76 -0.76 -2.95
N PHE A 83 -10.90 -1.45 -3.00
CA PHE A 83 -11.01 -2.85 -3.41
C PHE A 83 -11.60 -2.94 -4.81
N ARG A 84 -11.05 -3.82 -5.64
CA ARG A 84 -11.52 -4.11 -7.00
C ARG A 84 -11.56 -5.61 -7.21
N ASP A 85 -12.65 -6.12 -7.78
CA ASP A 85 -12.76 -7.54 -8.14
C ASP A 85 -11.85 -7.93 -9.31
#